data_AF-X0YNC1-F1
#
_entry.id   AF-X0YNC1-F1
#
_cell.length_a   1.000
_cell.length_b   1.000
_cell.length_c   1.000
_cell.angle_alpha   90.00
_cell.angle_beta   90.00
_cell.angle_gamma   90.00
#
_symmetry.space_group_name_H-M   'P 1'
#
loop_
_entity.id
_entity.type
_entity.pdbx_description
1 polymer ?
#
loop_
_entity_poly.entity_id
_entity_poly.type
_entity_poly.pdbx_seq_one_letter_code
_entity_poly.pdbx_strand_id
1 'polypeptide(L)'
;PEQQAEMERLVAEALEQGAQGLSSGLFYPPGYYARTEEVIELARVAARYGGIYASHIRSETNRLFEAVTEAVEIGKQAEIRVQISHLKLEGYRNWEGADRLLAMLEDADSQGVRVGCDQYPYTAGVSWLAYILPYWAQAGGTKAVAERLGDPEVRARLTKDWEENRAEWEERGGMHDWTDLLITHCAARADVQGKNIAEIAADEGKDPLETALDLIVVSDGQVECVCFGQLEDNVRALMRHPLVVVG
;
A
#
# COMPACT_ATOMS: atom_id res chain seq x y z
N PRO A 1 -19.47 -15.22 -8.95
CA PRO A 1 -19.87 -16.38 -8.11
C PRO A 1 -18.91 -17.57 -8.26
N GLU A 2 -18.62 -18.02 -9.49
CA GLU A 2 -17.68 -19.14 -9.72
C GLU A 2 -16.25 -18.80 -9.27
N GLN A 3 -15.75 -17.61 -9.65
CA GLN A 3 -14.42 -17.13 -9.20
C GLN A 3 -14.31 -17.05 -7.68
N GLN A 4 -15.38 -16.61 -7.00
CA GLN A 4 -15.43 -16.55 -5.54
C GLN A 4 -15.30 -17.94 -4.92
N ALA A 5 -16.10 -18.90 -5.38
CA ALA A 5 -16.07 -20.27 -4.89
C ALA A 5 -14.71 -20.94 -5.12
N GLU A 6 -14.07 -20.66 -6.25
CA GLU A 6 -12.72 -21.16 -6.53
C GLU A 6 -11.67 -20.55 -5.61
N MET A 7 -11.71 -19.23 -5.36
CA MET A 7 -10.80 -18.59 -4.40
C MET A 7 -10.99 -19.15 -2.99
N GLU A 8 -12.23 -19.35 -2.54
CA GLU A 8 -12.51 -19.98 -1.24
C GLU A 8 -11.94 -21.40 -1.14
N ARG A 9 -12.07 -22.19 -2.21
CA ARG A 9 -11.50 -23.55 -2.30
C ARG A 9 -9.98 -23.52 -2.19
N LEU A 10 -9.32 -22.58 -2.88
CA LEU A 10 -7.87 -22.42 -2.84
C LEU A 10 -7.37 -21.97 -1.46
N VAL A 11 -8.11 -21.08 -0.78
CA VAL A 11 -7.80 -20.68 0.60
C VAL A 11 -7.89 -21.89 1.54
N ALA A 12 -8.97 -22.67 1.44
CA ALA A 12 -9.13 -23.89 2.25
C ALA A 12 -7.99 -24.89 1.99
N GLU A 13 -7.66 -25.15 0.73
CA GLU A 13 -6.57 -26.05 0.33
C GLU A 13 -5.22 -25.59 0.90
N ALA A 14 -4.91 -24.29 0.83
CA ALA A 14 -3.68 -23.74 1.39
C ALA A 14 -3.59 -23.92 2.92
N LEU A 15 -4.70 -23.75 3.63
CA LEU A 15 -4.78 -23.94 5.09
C LEU A 15 -4.66 -25.42 5.48
N GLU A 16 -5.26 -26.32 4.72
CA GLU A 16 -5.08 -27.78 4.87
C GLU A 16 -3.62 -28.20 4.67
N GLN A 17 -2.90 -27.49 3.80
CA GLN A 17 -1.48 -27.69 3.54
C GLN A 17 -0.55 -27.01 4.56
N GLY A 18 -1.10 -26.30 5.55
CA GLY A 18 -0.36 -25.74 6.69
C GLY A 18 -0.17 -24.22 6.69
N ALA A 19 -0.82 -23.48 5.78
CA ALA A 19 -0.87 -22.03 5.87
C ALA A 19 -1.49 -21.59 7.21
N GLN A 20 -1.06 -20.43 7.72
CA GLN A 20 -1.47 -19.91 9.03
C GLN A 20 -2.61 -18.88 8.96
N GLY A 21 -3.08 -18.55 7.76
CA GLY A 21 -4.05 -17.51 7.55
C GLY A 21 -4.15 -17.06 6.10
N LEU A 22 -4.85 -15.95 5.91
CA LEU A 22 -5.02 -15.24 4.66
C LEU A 22 -4.38 -13.86 4.78
N SER A 23 -3.74 -13.37 3.71
CA SER A 23 -3.32 -11.97 3.63
C SER A 23 -3.92 -11.28 2.42
N SER A 24 -4.08 -9.96 2.48
CA SER A 24 -4.47 -9.13 1.34
C SER A 24 -3.60 -7.89 1.19
N GLY A 25 -3.36 -7.49 -0.06
CA GLY A 25 -2.79 -6.19 -0.43
C GLY A 25 -3.84 -5.33 -1.11
N LEU A 26 -4.74 -4.73 -0.33
CA LEU A 26 -5.86 -3.94 -0.86
C LEU A 26 -5.42 -2.57 -1.38
N PHE A 27 -4.21 -2.14 -1.04
CA PHE A 27 -3.62 -0.92 -1.60
C PHE A 27 -3.27 -1.06 -3.09
N TYR A 28 -2.94 -2.26 -3.56
CA TYR A 28 -2.43 -2.50 -4.92
C TYR A 28 -3.46 -3.21 -5.82
N PRO A 29 -3.49 -2.94 -7.14
CA PRO A 29 -4.15 -3.82 -8.08
C PRO A 29 -3.51 -5.23 -8.10
N PRO A 30 -4.29 -6.30 -8.26
CA PRO A 30 -5.75 -6.30 -8.46
C PRO A 30 -6.58 -6.17 -7.17
N GLY A 31 -5.98 -6.35 -5.99
CA GLY A 31 -6.68 -6.36 -4.69
C GLY A 31 -7.47 -5.08 -4.38
N TYR A 32 -7.02 -3.93 -4.87
CA TYR A 32 -7.74 -2.65 -4.76
C TYR A 32 -9.17 -2.69 -5.32
N TYR A 33 -9.45 -3.56 -6.30
CA TYR A 33 -10.79 -3.70 -6.87
C TYR A 33 -11.66 -4.76 -6.18
N ALA A 34 -11.09 -5.54 -5.24
CA ALA A 34 -11.85 -6.50 -4.45
C ALA A 34 -12.84 -5.75 -3.55
N ARG A 35 -14.10 -6.19 -3.57
CA ARG A 35 -15.14 -5.67 -2.67
C ARG A 35 -14.92 -6.21 -1.27
N THR A 36 -15.31 -5.44 -0.24
CA THR A 36 -15.18 -5.87 1.15
C THR A 36 -15.86 -7.23 1.40
N GLU A 37 -17.03 -7.47 0.79
CA GLU A 37 -17.75 -8.73 0.92
C GLU A 37 -16.96 -9.92 0.36
N GLU A 38 -16.21 -9.71 -0.72
CA GLU A 38 -15.34 -10.73 -1.31
C GLU A 38 -14.29 -11.19 -0.30
N VAL A 39 -13.65 -10.22 0.36
CA VAL A 39 -12.60 -10.46 1.36
C VAL A 39 -13.18 -11.10 2.62
N ILE A 40 -14.39 -10.69 3.04
CA ILE A 40 -15.10 -11.30 4.18
C ILE A 40 -15.31 -12.80 3.95
N GLU A 41 -15.79 -13.21 2.79
CA GLU A 41 -16.04 -14.63 2.52
C GLU A 41 -14.74 -15.45 2.51
N LEU A 42 -13.65 -14.91 1.96
CA LEU A 42 -12.33 -15.56 2.03
C LEU A 42 -11.79 -15.64 3.46
N ALA A 43 -11.95 -14.56 4.23
CA ALA A 43 -11.57 -14.52 5.64
C ALA A 43 -12.37 -15.51 6.49
N ARG A 44 -13.66 -15.74 6.17
CA ARG A 44 -14.49 -16.78 6.82
C ARG A 44 -13.97 -18.18 6.55
N VAL A 45 -13.40 -18.45 5.38
CA VAL A 45 -12.69 -19.71 5.13
C VAL A 45 -11.52 -19.81 6.10
N ALA A 46 -10.65 -18.81 6.16
CA ALA A 46 -9.50 -18.82 7.07
C ALA A 46 -9.88 -18.97 8.55
N ALA A 47 -10.99 -18.36 8.98
CA ALA A 47 -11.50 -18.45 10.34
C ALA A 47 -11.84 -19.90 10.75
N ARG A 48 -12.42 -20.69 9.83
CA ARG A 48 -12.77 -22.11 10.06
C ARG A 48 -11.56 -22.99 10.41
N TYR A 49 -10.37 -22.59 9.98
CA TYR A 49 -9.11 -23.28 10.25
C TYR A 49 -8.33 -22.63 11.42
N GLY A 50 -8.90 -21.64 12.09
CA GLY A 50 -8.24 -20.91 13.20
C GLY A 50 -7.14 -19.95 12.75
N GLY A 51 -7.10 -19.59 11.46
CA GLY A 51 -6.10 -18.70 10.88
C GLY A 51 -6.23 -17.25 11.33
N ILE A 52 -5.36 -16.39 10.77
CA ILE A 52 -5.42 -14.93 10.90
C ILE A 52 -5.73 -14.29 9.55
N TYR A 53 -6.27 -13.08 9.56
CA TYR A 53 -6.37 -12.20 8.39
C TYR A 53 -5.36 -11.07 8.53
N ALA A 54 -4.33 -11.05 7.69
CA ALA A 54 -3.35 -9.97 7.61
C ALA A 54 -3.66 -9.03 6.44
N SER A 55 -3.46 -7.72 6.60
CA SER A 55 -3.81 -6.78 5.54
C SER A 55 -2.86 -5.61 5.44
N HIS A 56 -2.27 -5.44 4.25
CA HIS A 56 -1.95 -4.10 3.75
C HIS A 56 -3.26 -3.47 3.30
N ILE A 57 -3.80 -2.64 4.20
CA ILE A 57 -5.12 -2.03 4.08
C ILE A 57 -5.24 -1.12 2.84
N ARG A 58 -6.47 -0.86 2.42
CA ARG A 58 -6.79 -0.23 1.13
C ARG A 58 -6.20 1.18 0.95
N SER A 59 -5.96 1.89 2.04
CA SER A 59 -5.29 3.18 2.04
C SER A 59 -4.56 3.35 3.37
N GLU A 60 -3.35 3.89 3.29
CA GLU A 60 -2.56 4.31 4.45
C GLU A 60 -2.44 5.85 4.52
N THR A 61 -3.14 6.52 3.59
CA THR A 61 -3.13 7.96 3.37
C THR A 61 -4.52 8.54 3.65
N ASN A 62 -5.12 9.30 2.73
CA ASN A 62 -6.36 10.06 3.01
C ASN A 62 -7.60 9.23 3.32
N ARG A 63 -7.60 7.93 3.00
CA ARG A 63 -8.68 7.00 3.37
C ARG A 63 -8.25 5.98 4.42
N LEU A 64 -7.23 6.31 5.21
CA LEU A 64 -6.69 5.46 6.26
C LEU A 64 -7.79 5.00 7.23
N PHE A 65 -8.60 5.92 7.73
CA PHE A 65 -9.61 5.58 8.73
C PHE A 65 -10.73 4.69 8.14
N GLU A 66 -11.13 4.93 6.91
CA GLU A 66 -12.07 4.08 6.18
C GLU A 66 -11.47 2.68 5.95
N ALA A 67 -10.18 2.60 5.62
CA ALA A 67 -9.48 1.33 5.39
C ALA A 67 -9.28 0.53 6.70
N VAL A 68 -9.05 1.20 7.83
CA VAL A 68 -9.02 0.57 9.16
C VAL A 68 -10.42 0.09 9.55
N THR A 69 -11.46 0.90 9.30
CA THR A 69 -12.86 0.50 9.51
C THR A 69 -13.20 -0.74 8.68
N GLU A 70 -12.75 -0.79 7.42
CA GLU A 70 -12.91 -1.96 6.55
C GLU A 70 -12.23 -3.20 7.14
N ALA A 71 -10.99 -3.10 7.62
CA ALA A 71 -10.27 -4.21 8.22
C ALA A 71 -10.97 -4.74 9.50
N VAL A 72 -11.47 -3.84 10.35
CA VAL A 72 -12.24 -4.17 11.55
C VAL A 72 -13.55 -4.86 11.18
N GLU A 73 -14.27 -4.37 10.17
CA GLU A 73 -15.52 -4.97 9.70
C GLU A 73 -15.30 -6.36 9.13
N ILE A 74 -14.21 -6.58 8.38
CA ILE A 74 -13.81 -7.92 7.92
C ILE A 74 -13.57 -8.85 9.11
N GLY A 75 -12.79 -8.40 10.10
CA GLY A 75 -12.54 -9.16 11.34
C GLY A 75 -13.81 -9.57 12.06
N LYS A 76 -14.74 -8.63 12.19
CA LYS A 76 -16.03 -8.82 12.84
C LYS A 76 -16.94 -9.79 12.09
N GLN A 77 -17.15 -9.58 10.79
CA GLN A 77 -18.06 -10.41 9.99
C GLN A 77 -17.52 -11.81 9.67
N ALA A 78 -16.20 -11.98 9.67
CA ALA A 78 -15.56 -13.27 9.47
C ALA A 78 -15.21 -13.99 10.78
N GLU A 79 -15.42 -13.35 11.94
CA GLU A 79 -15.05 -13.85 13.26
C GLU A 79 -13.56 -14.28 13.32
N ILE A 80 -12.69 -13.51 12.67
CA ILE A 80 -11.26 -13.82 12.53
C ILE A 80 -10.40 -12.79 13.27
N ARG A 81 -9.21 -13.22 13.70
CA ARG A 81 -8.17 -12.31 14.21
C ARG A 81 -7.59 -11.50 13.06
N VAL A 82 -7.52 -10.18 13.24
CA VAL A 82 -7.01 -9.24 12.23
C VAL A 82 -5.62 -8.76 12.59
N GLN A 83 -4.75 -8.69 11.59
CA GLN A 83 -3.42 -8.13 11.68
C GLN A 83 -3.31 -7.02 10.62
N ILE A 84 -3.27 -5.75 11.04
CA ILE A 84 -3.02 -4.63 10.12
C ILE A 84 -1.51 -4.51 9.94
N SER A 85 -1.03 -4.85 8.75
CA SER A 85 0.38 -4.87 8.41
C SER A 85 0.94 -3.45 8.37
N HIS A 86 2.16 -3.28 8.88
CA HIS A 86 2.97 -2.05 8.84
C HIS A 86 2.15 -0.76 9.02
N LEU A 87 1.39 -0.69 10.12
CA LEU A 87 0.48 0.39 10.43
C LEU A 87 1.23 1.73 10.43
N LYS A 88 0.70 2.68 9.66
CA LYS A 88 1.27 4.01 9.50
C LYS A 88 0.22 5.06 9.20
N LEU A 89 0.58 6.31 9.45
CA LEU A 89 -0.12 7.49 8.94
C LEU A 89 0.76 8.10 7.87
N GLU A 90 0.56 7.68 6.63
CA GLU A 90 1.35 8.12 5.49
C GLU A 90 0.71 9.37 4.86
N GLY A 91 1.57 10.28 4.39
CA GLY A 91 1.16 11.55 3.82
C GLY A 91 0.88 12.60 4.90
N TYR A 92 1.42 13.79 4.65
CA TYR A 92 1.46 14.97 5.52
C TYR A 92 0.08 15.38 6.06
N ARG A 93 -1.00 15.09 5.33
CA ARG A 93 -2.37 15.42 5.74
C ARG A 93 -2.92 14.52 6.86
N ASN A 94 -2.29 13.36 7.09
CA ASN A 94 -2.72 12.40 8.10
C ASN A 94 -1.90 12.49 9.39
N TRP A 95 -0.91 13.38 9.46
CA TRP A 95 0.02 13.42 10.58
C TRP A 95 -0.62 13.76 11.92
N GLU A 96 -1.75 14.47 11.94
CA GLU A 96 -2.50 14.75 13.17
C GLU A 96 -3.44 13.61 13.58
N GLY A 97 -3.45 12.49 12.84
CA GLY A 97 -4.43 11.42 12.96
C GLY A 97 -4.10 10.32 13.98
N ALA A 98 -2.94 10.34 14.62
CA ALA A 98 -2.45 9.22 15.43
C ALA A 98 -3.39 8.86 16.58
N ASP A 99 -3.84 9.86 17.35
CA ASP A 99 -4.78 9.64 18.47
C ASP A 99 -6.11 9.04 18.00
N ARG A 100 -6.63 9.52 16.86
CA ARG A 100 -7.85 8.97 16.25
C ARG A 100 -7.65 7.52 15.82
N LEU A 101 -6.52 7.22 15.18
CA LEU A 101 -6.20 5.87 14.72
C LEU A 101 -6.12 4.89 15.89
N LEU A 102 -5.40 5.25 16.96
CA LEU A 102 -5.27 4.43 18.16
C LEU A 102 -6.62 4.19 18.83
N ALA A 103 -7.44 5.25 19.00
CA ALA A 103 -8.77 5.12 19.57
C ALA A 103 -9.68 4.17 18.77
N MET A 104 -9.55 4.14 17.43
CA MET A 104 -10.30 3.20 16.59
C MET A 104 -9.88 1.74 16.81
N LEU A 105 -8.59 1.49 17.03
CA LEU A 105 -8.08 0.15 17.32
C LEU A 105 -8.51 -0.32 18.73
N GLU A 106 -8.44 0.57 19.72
CA GLU A 106 -8.91 0.30 21.09
C GLU A 106 -10.42 0.01 21.12
N ASP A 107 -11.22 0.80 20.41
CA ASP A 107 -12.67 0.59 20.31
C ASP A 107 -12.98 -0.78 19.67
N ALA A 108 -12.32 -1.13 18.58
CA ALA A 108 -12.50 -2.42 17.92
C ALA A 108 -12.14 -3.60 18.85
N ASP A 109 -11.00 -3.52 19.55
CA ASP A 109 -10.59 -4.56 20.52
C ASP A 109 -11.58 -4.65 21.70
N SER A 110 -12.06 -3.52 22.22
CA SER A 110 -13.06 -3.48 23.30
C SER A 110 -14.40 -4.11 22.91
N GLN A 111 -14.74 -4.08 21.62
CA GLN A 111 -15.92 -4.74 21.04
C GLN A 111 -15.70 -6.23 20.75
N GLY A 112 -14.51 -6.76 21.05
CA GLY A 112 -14.15 -8.18 20.88
C GLY A 112 -13.61 -8.52 19.48
N VAL A 113 -13.40 -7.53 18.61
CA VAL A 113 -12.69 -7.74 17.34
C VAL A 113 -11.21 -7.84 17.67
N ARG A 114 -10.67 -9.07 17.65
CA ARG A 114 -9.26 -9.33 17.96
C ARG A 114 -8.35 -8.73 16.89
N VAL A 115 -7.99 -7.46 17.05
CA VAL A 115 -7.15 -6.69 16.14
C VAL A 115 -5.77 -6.49 16.74
N GLY A 116 -4.74 -6.72 15.92
CA GLY A 116 -3.36 -6.33 16.21
C GLY A 116 -2.73 -5.67 14.99
N CYS A 117 -1.59 -5.04 15.19
CA CYS A 117 -0.84 -4.38 14.14
C CYS A 117 0.65 -4.68 14.28
N ASP A 118 1.38 -4.57 13.18
CA ASP A 118 2.84 -4.44 13.23
C ASP A 118 3.29 -3.08 12.71
N GLN A 119 4.51 -2.68 13.05
CA GLN A 119 5.14 -1.46 12.54
C GLN A 119 6.67 -1.60 12.53
N TYR A 120 7.31 -1.05 11.50
CA TYR A 120 8.75 -0.85 11.45
C TYR A 120 9.18 0.52 12.01
N PRO A 121 10.34 0.63 12.67
CA PRO A 121 10.79 1.83 13.39
C PRO A 121 11.39 2.92 12.48
N TYR A 122 10.78 3.22 11.33
CA TYR A 122 11.31 4.17 10.36
C TYR A 122 10.21 5.12 9.85
N THR A 123 10.60 6.34 9.54
CA THR A 123 9.71 7.35 8.93
C THR A 123 9.53 7.17 7.42
N ALA A 124 10.16 6.15 6.84
CA ALA A 124 10.14 5.89 5.41
C ALA A 124 9.63 4.47 5.13
N GLY A 125 8.71 4.36 4.17
CA GLY A 125 8.27 3.09 3.60
C GLY A 125 9.04 2.76 2.32
N VAL A 126 9.09 1.48 1.95
CA VAL A 126 9.69 1.02 0.69
C VAL A 126 8.61 0.43 -0.21
N SER A 127 8.66 0.74 -1.50
CA SER A 127 7.78 0.14 -2.51
C SER A 127 8.41 0.21 -3.91
N TRP A 128 7.69 -0.34 -4.89
CA TRP A 128 8.00 -0.14 -6.31
C TRP A 128 7.58 1.27 -6.73
N LEU A 129 8.44 2.02 -7.42
CA LEU A 129 8.15 3.41 -7.83
C LEU A 129 6.81 3.55 -8.57
N ALA A 130 6.38 2.52 -9.29
CA ALA A 130 5.09 2.48 -9.99
C ALA A 130 3.85 2.71 -9.09
N TYR A 131 3.97 2.59 -7.75
CA TYR A 131 2.87 2.87 -6.83
C TYR A 131 2.35 4.31 -6.92
N ILE A 132 3.16 5.26 -7.43
CA ILE A 132 2.77 6.66 -7.62
C ILE A 132 1.72 6.83 -8.73
N LEU A 133 1.62 5.88 -9.68
CA LEU A 133 0.80 5.97 -10.89
C LEU A 133 -0.70 5.73 -10.62
N PRO A 134 -1.65 6.34 -11.36
CA PRO A 134 -3.10 6.09 -11.22
C PRO A 134 -3.42 4.60 -11.27
N TYR A 135 -4.41 4.12 -10.50
CA TYR A 135 -4.69 2.67 -10.44
C TYR A 135 -4.97 2.05 -11.81
N TRP A 136 -5.58 2.82 -12.73
CA TRP A 136 -5.80 2.39 -14.12
C TRP A 136 -4.49 2.10 -14.88
N ALA A 137 -3.38 2.73 -14.49
CA ALA A 137 -2.06 2.56 -15.08
C ALA A 137 -1.19 1.50 -14.37
N GLN A 138 -1.62 0.96 -13.23
CA GLN A 138 -0.87 -0.03 -12.44
C GLN A 138 -1.23 -1.49 -12.76
N ALA A 139 -2.26 -1.74 -13.57
CA ALA A 139 -2.75 -3.10 -13.83
C ALA A 139 -1.75 -3.97 -14.62
N GLY A 140 -1.77 -5.28 -14.37
CA GLY A 140 -1.05 -6.29 -15.17
C GLY A 140 0.38 -6.62 -14.71
N GLY A 141 0.82 -6.09 -13.55
CA GLY A 141 2.16 -6.34 -13.01
C GLY A 141 3.23 -5.40 -13.59
N THR A 142 4.42 -5.41 -12.99
CA THR A 142 5.49 -4.43 -13.24
C THR A 142 5.85 -4.29 -14.72
N LYS A 143 6.01 -5.40 -15.43
CA LYS A 143 6.36 -5.39 -16.86
C LYS A 143 5.26 -4.77 -17.73
N ALA A 144 3.99 -5.12 -17.49
CA ALA A 144 2.88 -4.56 -18.25
C ALA A 144 2.71 -3.06 -17.97
N VAL A 145 3.05 -2.61 -16.75
CA VAL A 145 3.13 -1.17 -16.43
C VAL A 145 4.21 -0.51 -17.26
N ALA A 146 5.44 -1.03 -17.28
CA ALA A 146 6.53 -0.44 -18.08
C ALA A 146 6.22 -0.40 -19.58
N GLU A 147 5.69 -1.49 -20.16
CA GLU A 147 5.26 -1.54 -21.55
C GLU A 147 4.19 -0.48 -21.86
N ARG A 148 3.20 -0.33 -20.97
CA ARG A 148 2.15 0.69 -21.08
C ARG A 148 2.72 2.11 -21.04
N LEU A 149 3.70 2.36 -20.18
CA LEU A 149 4.37 3.67 -20.09
C LEU A 149 5.30 3.98 -21.27
N GLY A 150 5.62 2.99 -22.11
CA GLY A 150 6.31 3.19 -23.38
C GLY A 150 5.42 3.76 -24.49
N ASP A 151 4.09 3.74 -24.31
CA ASP A 151 3.13 4.30 -25.27
C ASP A 151 3.01 5.83 -25.10
N PRO A 152 3.31 6.64 -26.14
CA PRO A 152 3.17 8.09 -26.09
C PRO A 152 1.75 8.57 -25.77
N GLU A 153 0.70 7.85 -26.19
CA GLU A 153 -0.68 8.23 -25.89
C GLU A 153 -1.00 8.04 -24.41
N VAL A 154 -0.48 6.96 -23.80
CA VAL A 154 -0.58 6.74 -22.36
C VAL A 154 0.17 7.83 -21.61
N ARG A 155 1.39 8.16 -22.02
CA ARG A 155 2.18 9.23 -21.37
C ARG A 155 1.44 10.57 -21.42
N ALA A 156 0.94 10.97 -22.58
CA ALA A 156 0.16 12.20 -22.70
C ALA A 156 -1.08 12.21 -21.79
N ARG A 157 -1.76 11.05 -21.67
CA ARG A 157 -2.86 10.89 -20.73
C ARG A 157 -2.41 11.01 -19.26
N LEU A 158 -1.27 10.42 -18.89
CA LEU A 158 -0.72 10.51 -17.52
C LEU A 158 -0.29 11.94 -17.18
N THR A 159 0.36 12.65 -18.09
CA THR A 159 0.73 14.05 -17.90
C THR A 159 -0.51 14.90 -17.65
N LYS A 160 -1.56 14.71 -18.46
CA LYS A 160 -2.83 15.41 -18.26
C LYS A 160 -3.50 15.03 -16.93
N ASP A 161 -3.50 13.75 -16.58
CA ASP A 161 -4.07 13.25 -15.31
C ASP A 161 -3.32 13.80 -14.09
N TRP A 162 -1.99 13.93 -14.19
CA TRP A 162 -1.16 14.57 -13.19
C TRP A 162 -1.46 16.07 -13.05
N GLU A 163 -1.61 16.79 -14.15
CA GLU A 163 -1.95 18.21 -14.13
C GLU A 163 -3.35 18.47 -13.52
N GLU A 164 -4.33 17.64 -13.86
CA GLU A 164 -5.73 17.80 -13.41
C GLU A 164 -5.95 17.26 -11.99
N ASN A 165 -5.24 16.19 -11.59
CA ASN A 165 -5.48 15.45 -10.33
C ASN A 165 -4.24 15.39 -9.43
N ARG A 166 -3.34 16.37 -9.51
CA ARG A 166 -2.06 16.40 -8.77
C ARG A 166 -2.20 16.07 -7.29
N ALA A 167 -3.20 16.64 -6.63
CA ALA A 167 -3.45 16.40 -5.21
C ALA A 167 -3.70 14.91 -4.93
N GLU A 168 -4.49 14.22 -5.76
CA GLU A 168 -4.77 12.79 -5.57
C GLU A 168 -3.52 11.92 -5.76
N TRP A 169 -2.61 12.33 -6.66
CA TRP A 169 -1.34 11.64 -6.86
C TRP A 169 -0.39 11.82 -5.68
N GLU A 170 -0.19 13.06 -5.22
CA GLU A 170 0.63 13.37 -4.04
C GLU A 170 0.08 12.63 -2.81
N GLU A 171 -1.25 12.64 -2.63
CA GLU A 171 -1.94 11.97 -1.54
C GLU A 171 -1.78 10.45 -1.56
N ARG A 172 -1.92 9.81 -2.73
CA ARG A 172 -1.71 8.36 -2.82
C ARG A 172 -0.23 8.00 -2.69
N GLY A 173 0.64 8.80 -3.29
CA GLY A 173 2.08 8.61 -3.22
C GLY A 173 2.62 8.82 -1.81
N GLY A 174 1.86 9.45 -0.91
CA GLY A 174 2.35 9.79 0.43
C GLY A 174 3.46 10.83 0.42
N MET A 175 3.69 11.49 -0.72
CA MET A 175 4.78 12.45 -0.94
C MET A 175 4.25 13.89 -0.88
N HIS A 176 5.05 14.81 -0.36
CA HIS A 176 4.81 16.24 -0.48
C HIS A 176 5.37 16.75 -1.80
N ASP A 177 6.58 16.30 -2.15
CA ASP A 177 7.22 16.59 -3.41
C ASP A 177 8.19 15.47 -3.82
N TRP A 178 8.85 15.67 -4.96
CA TRP A 178 9.75 14.68 -5.57
C TRP A 178 11.06 14.44 -4.78
N THR A 179 11.33 15.22 -3.72
CA THR A 179 12.47 14.98 -2.82
C THR A 179 12.20 13.84 -1.85
N ASP A 180 10.93 13.49 -1.61
CA ASP A 180 10.54 12.41 -0.70
C ASP A 180 10.74 11.01 -1.29
N LEU A 181 10.97 10.90 -2.60
CA LEU A 181 11.13 9.62 -3.31
C LEU A 181 12.60 9.36 -3.63
N LEU A 182 13.27 8.55 -2.81
CA LEU A 182 14.67 8.17 -3.00
C LEU A 182 14.80 6.79 -3.63
N ILE A 183 15.54 6.69 -4.74
CA ILE A 183 15.77 5.43 -5.43
C ILE A 183 16.74 4.56 -4.63
N THR A 184 16.30 3.38 -4.22
CA THR A 184 17.13 2.42 -3.48
C THR A 184 17.70 1.34 -4.40
N HIS A 185 16.95 0.95 -5.42
CA HIS A 185 17.38 -0.06 -6.38
C HIS A 185 16.85 0.23 -7.79
N CYS A 186 17.75 0.23 -8.77
CA CYS A 186 17.39 0.25 -10.20
C CYS A 186 18.54 -0.37 -11.00
N ALA A 187 18.43 -1.67 -11.31
CA ALA A 187 19.51 -2.40 -12.00
C ALA A 187 19.89 -1.79 -13.36
N ALA A 188 18.91 -1.24 -14.08
CA ALA A 188 19.10 -0.61 -15.39
C ALA A 188 19.80 0.76 -15.32
N ARG A 189 19.75 1.42 -14.16
CA ARG A 189 20.31 2.76 -13.90
C ARG A 189 20.98 2.80 -12.52
N ALA A 190 22.10 2.10 -12.37
CA ALA A 190 22.82 2.07 -11.09
C ALA A 190 23.31 3.46 -10.63
N ASP A 191 23.47 4.41 -11.55
CA ASP A 191 23.91 5.78 -11.30
C ASP A 191 22.89 6.66 -10.55
N VAL A 192 21.61 6.27 -10.56
CA VAL A 192 20.55 7.02 -9.86
C VAL A 192 20.30 6.54 -8.44
N GLN A 193 20.88 5.40 -8.04
CA GLN A 193 20.68 4.86 -6.69
C GLN A 193 21.26 5.81 -5.62
N GLY A 194 20.49 6.04 -4.57
CA GLY A 194 20.83 6.99 -3.51
C GLY A 194 20.46 8.44 -3.81
N LYS A 195 19.86 8.73 -4.97
CA LYS A 195 19.31 10.05 -5.32
C LYS A 195 17.79 10.03 -5.23
N ASN A 196 17.20 11.18 -4.93
CA ASN A 196 15.76 11.37 -5.06
C ASN A 196 15.36 11.78 -6.50
N ILE A 197 14.07 11.65 -6.83
CA ILE A 197 13.56 11.96 -8.17
C ILE A 197 13.87 13.40 -8.58
N ALA A 198 13.77 14.36 -7.65
CA ALA A 198 14.08 15.76 -7.94
C ALA A 198 15.56 15.97 -8.31
N GLU A 199 16.50 15.31 -7.63
CA GLU A 199 17.93 15.35 -7.94
C GLU A 199 18.23 14.74 -9.31
N ILE A 200 17.63 13.58 -9.62
CA ILE A 200 17.81 12.90 -10.92
C ILE A 200 17.26 13.79 -12.06
N ALA A 201 16.08 14.37 -11.85
CA ALA A 201 15.45 15.27 -12.81
C ALA A 201 16.30 16.54 -13.05
N ALA A 202 16.87 17.11 -11.99
CA ALA A 202 17.76 18.26 -12.09
C ALA A 202 19.07 17.94 -12.84
N ASP A 203 19.69 16.79 -12.56
CA ASP A 203 20.91 16.32 -13.24
C ASP A 203 20.68 16.09 -14.74
N GLU A 204 19.49 15.61 -15.12
CA GLU A 204 19.12 15.34 -16.52
C GLU A 204 18.45 16.53 -17.23
N GLY A 205 18.14 17.61 -16.51
CA GLY A 205 17.40 18.76 -17.04
C GLY A 205 15.98 18.40 -17.50
N LYS A 206 15.32 17.47 -16.81
CA LYS A 206 13.99 16.93 -17.14
C LYS A 206 12.94 17.33 -16.10
N ASP A 207 11.68 17.13 -16.46
CA ASP A 207 10.58 17.17 -15.51
C ASP A 207 10.63 15.95 -14.56
N PRO A 208 10.34 16.12 -13.25
CA PRO A 208 10.35 15.01 -12.30
C PRO A 208 9.37 13.88 -12.59
N LEU A 209 8.16 14.17 -13.10
CA LEU A 209 7.21 13.13 -13.49
C LEU A 209 7.78 12.31 -14.64
N GLU A 210 8.24 12.97 -15.70
CA GLU A 210 8.87 12.27 -16.84
C GLU A 210 10.07 11.45 -16.42
N THR A 211 10.87 11.96 -15.47
CA THR A 211 12.01 11.22 -14.89
C THR A 211 11.54 9.95 -14.18
N ALA A 212 10.49 10.02 -13.36
CA ALA A 212 9.92 8.84 -12.71
C ALA A 212 9.35 7.84 -13.74
N LEU A 213 8.64 8.30 -14.76
CA LEU A 213 8.12 7.45 -15.83
C LEU A 213 9.23 6.76 -16.64
N ASP A 214 10.31 7.50 -16.97
CA ASP A 214 11.49 6.96 -17.66
C ASP A 214 12.17 5.86 -16.84
N LEU A 215 12.31 6.08 -15.53
CA LEU A 215 12.90 5.09 -14.63
C LEU A 215 12.07 3.81 -14.57
N ILE A 216 10.74 3.92 -14.52
CA ILE A 216 9.84 2.75 -14.55
C ILE A 216 9.97 2.01 -15.88
N VAL A 217 10.05 2.72 -17.01
CA VAL A 217 10.19 2.10 -18.34
C VAL A 217 11.52 1.39 -18.50
N VAL A 218 12.64 2.07 -18.20
CA VAL A 218 13.99 1.53 -18.44
C VAL A 218 14.30 0.32 -17.54
N SER A 219 13.62 0.20 -16.40
CA SER A 219 13.79 -0.89 -15.45
C SER A 219 12.78 -2.03 -15.62
N ASP A 220 11.97 -2.06 -16.68
CA ASP A 220 10.84 -3.00 -16.82
C ASP A 220 9.91 -3.00 -15.59
N GLY A 221 9.75 -1.84 -14.95
CA GLY A 221 8.96 -1.64 -13.73
C GLY A 221 9.66 -2.10 -12.44
N GLN A 222 10.90 -2.59 -12.52
CA GLN A 222 11.72 -3.03 -11.39
C GLN A 222 12.61 -1.91 -10.85
N VAL A 223 11.97 -0.84 -10.34
CA VAL A 223 12.64 0.26 -9.65
C VAL A 223 12.03 0.40 -8.26
N GLU A 224 12.86 0.29 -7.24
CA GLU A 224 12.46 0.44 -5.84
C GLU A 224 12.80 1.85 -5.35
N CYS A 225 11.90 2.40 -4.56
CA CYS A 225 12.12 3.65 -3.87
C CYS A 225 11.70 3.55 -2.41
N VAL A 226 12.29 4.41 -1.60
CA VAL A 226 11.75 4.76 -0.29
C VAL A 226 11.00 6.08 -0.37
N CYS A 227 9.86 6.15 0.31
CA CYS A 227 9.03 7.36 0.45
C CYS A 227 9.11 7.87 1.89
N PHE A 228 9.56 9.11 2.07
CA PHE A 228 9.66 9.78 3.37
C PHE A 228 8.33 10.44 3.80
N GLY A 229 7.24 9.69 3.84
CA GLY A 229 5.89 10.23 4.06
C GLY A 229 5.38 10.27 5.51
N GLN A 230 6.19 9.88 6.51
CA GLN A 230 5.72 9.70 7.90
C GLN A 230 6.36 10.66 8.90
N LEU A 231 5.62 11.02 9.94
CA LEU A 231 6.10 11.82 11.07
C LEU A 231 6.69 10.93 12.17
N GLU A 232 7.90 11.26 12.64
CA GLU A 232 8.60 10.48 13.67
C GLU A 232 7.79 10.35 14.97
N ASP A 233 7.11 11.41 15.40
CA ASP A 233 6.27 11.38 16.59
C ASP A 233 5.12 10.36 16.46
N ASN A 234 4.55 10.20 15.27
CA ASN A 234 3.53 9.19 15.01
C ASN A 234 4.10 7.78 15.04
N VAL A 235 5.27 7.55 14.43
CA VAL A 235 5.96 6.26 14.51
C VAL A 235 6.18 5.91 15.99
N ARG A 236 6.70 6.84 16.79
CA ARG A 236 6.92 6.62 18.22
C ARG A 236 5.64 6.37 19.01
N ALA A 237 4.55 7.07 18.69
CA ALA A 237 3.26 6.90 19.34
C ALA A 237 2.67 5.50 19.05
N LEU A 238 2.66 5.09 17.78
CA LEU A 238 2.18 3.78 17.36
C LEU A 238 3.02 2.65 17.96
N MET A 239 4.35 2.72 17.90
CA MET A 239 5.25 1.69 18.47
C MET A 239 5.06 1.44 19.98
N ARG A 240 4.55 2.43 20.73
CA ARG A 240 4.33 2.30 22.18
C ARG A 240 2.98 1.67 22.51
N HIS A 241 2.09 1.54 21.53
CA HIS A 241 0.74 1.07 21.76
C HIS A 241 0.71 -0.46 21.96
N PRO A 242 -0.05 -0.99 22.93
CA PRO A 242 -0.04 -2.43 23.25
C PRO A 242 -0.58 -3.33 22.13
N LEU A 243 -1.37 -2.78 21.19
CA LEU A 243 -1.85 -3.51 20.02
C LEU A 243 -0.84 -3.55 18.86
N VAL A 244 0.31 -2.89 18.99
CA VAL A 244 1.33 -2.78 17.95
C VAL A 244 2.58 -3.55 18.36
N VAL A 245 3.08 -4.41 17.46
CA VAL A 245 4.36 -5.11 17.62
C VAL A 245 5.37 -4.62 16.57
N VAL A 246 6.66 -4.94 16.79
CA VAL A 246 7.68 -4.73 15.76
C VAL A 246 7.53 -5.79 14.67
N GLY A 247 7.47 -5.36 13.41
CA GLY A 247 7.39 -6.22 12.22
C GLY A 247 8.12 -5.64 11.03
#